data_AF-A0A946C2V0-F1
#
_entry.id   AF-A0A946C2V0-F1
#
_cell.length_a   1.000
_cell.length_b   1.000
_cell.length_c   1.000
_cell.angle_alpha   90.00
_cell.angle_beta   90.00
_cell.angle_gamma   90.00
#
_symmetry.space_group_name_H-M   'P 1'
#
loop_
_entity.id
_entity.type
_entity.pdbx_description
1 polymer ?
#
loop_
_entity_poly.entity_id
_entity_poly.type
_entity_poly.pdbx_seq_one_letter_code
_entity_poly.pdbx_strand_id
1 'polypeptide(L)' 'MKTKEIDVAIKVPALNVTSVTFVGKKLNHIFVTSAKIETSKTQMQTYKYSGSSFIIKTNFTGQKITYSNLNQQ' A
#
# COMPACT_ATOMS: atom_id res chain seq x y z
N MET A 1 17.58 16.44 -13.42
CA MET A 1 16.32 15.80 -13.00
C MET A 1 16.18 14.52 -13.79
N LYS A 2 16.14 13.35 -13.13
CA LYS A 2 15.84 12.07 -13.80
C LYS A 2 14.41 12.12 -14.36
N THR A 3 14.20 11.44 -15.47
CA THR A 3 12.97 11.38 -16.28
C THR A 3 11.75 11.05 -15.41
N LYS A 4 10.58 11.60 -15.77
CA LYS A 4 9.28 11.31 -15.13
C LYS A 4 8.76 9.92 -15.51
N GLU A 5 9.59 8.89 -15.40
CA GLU A 5 9.26 7.52 -15.78
C GLU A 5 8.80 6.72 -14.55
N ILE A 6 7.89 5.76 -14.76
CA ILE A 6 7.43 4.87 -13.70
C ILE A 6 8.49 3.80 -13.47
N ASP A 7 9.15 3.82 -12.31
CA ASP A 7 10.17 2.82 -11.97
C ASP A 7 9.57 1.42 -11.78
N VAL A 8 8.47 1.32 -11.03
CA VAL A 8 7.83 0.05 -10.65
C VAL A 8 6.31 0.22 -10.55
N ALA A 9 5.56 -0.72 -11.13
CA ALA A 9 4.12 -0.85 -10.94
C ALA A 9 3.78 -2.22 -10.34
N ILE A 10 3.07 -2.22 -9.20
CA ILE A 10 2.65 -3.45 -8.51
C ILE A 10 1.15 -3.62 -8.67
N LYS A 11 0.72 -4.72 -9.29
CA LYS A 11 -0.70 -5.06 -9.42
C LYS A 11 -1.16 -5.81 -8.18
N VAL A 12 -2.29 -5.39 -7.60
CA VAL A 12 -2.98 -6.10 -6.52
C VAL A 12 -4.34 -6.59 -7.01
N PRO A 13 -4.85 -7.74 -6.52
CA PRO A 13 -6.12 -8.30 -6.97
C PRO A 13 -7.33 -7.64 -6.29
N ALA A 14 -7.30 -6.31 -6.19
CA ALA A 14 -8.29 -5.46 -5.56
C ALA A 14 -8.41 -4.14 -6.34
N LEU A 15 -9.63 -3.61 -6.42
CA LEU A 15 -9.90 -2.23 -6.80
C LEU A 15 -9.84 -1.32 -5.57
N ASN A 16 -9.85 -0.01 -5.82
CA ASN A 16 -10.02 1.02 -4.80
C ASN A 16 -8.96 0.90 -3.69
N VAL A 17 -7.68 0.87 -4.09
CA VAL A 17 -6.55 1.01 -3.16
C VAL A 17 -6.67 2.37 -2.47
N THR A 18 -6.63 2.37 -1.13
CA THR A 18 -6.86 3.58 -0.33
C THR A 18 -5.59 4.18 0.24
N SER A 19 -4.63 3.35 0.66
CA SER A 19 -3.38 3.83 1.24
C SER A 19 -2.30 2.76 1.19
N VAL A 20 -1.06 3.20 1.37
CA VAL A 20 0.13 2.36 1.45
C VAL A 20 1.07 2.86 2.54
N THR A 21 1.79 1.94 3.19
CA THR A 21 2.86 2.31 4.11
C THR A 21 3.92 1.21 4.21
N PHE A 22 5.16 1.58 4.52
CA PHE A 22 6.21 0.59 4.79
C PHE A 22 6.05 0.02 6.20
N VAL A 23 6.15 -1.31 6.32
CA VAL A 23 5.97 -2.05 7.56
C VAL A 23 7.05 -3.12 7.76
N GLY A 24 7.00 -3.79 8.91
CA GLY A 24 7.94 -4.82 9.32
C GLY A 24 9.20 -4.25 9.96
N LYS A 25 9.93 -5.09 10.71
CA LYS A 25 11.10 -4.66 11.49
C LYS A 25 12.18 -3.96 10.67
N LYS A 26 12.31 -4.33 9.39
CA LYS A 26 13.29 -3.77 8.44
C LYS A 26 12.69 -2.73 7.49
N LEU A 27 11.42 -2.36 7.65
CA LEU A 27 10.67 -1.45 6.76
C LEU A 27 10.80 -1.82 5.27
N ASN A 28 10.84 -3.11 4.95
CA ASN A 28 11.04 -3.64 3.59
C ASN A 28 9.82 -4.40 3.06
N HIS A 29 8.66 -4.16 3.66
CA HIS A 29 7.37 -4.62 3.17
C HIS A 29 6.46 -3.42 3.01
N ILE A 30 5.62 -3.42 1.98
CA ILE A 30 4.56 -2.44 1.78
C ILE A 30 3.25 -3.07 2.24
N PHE A 31 2.59 -2.45 3.21
CA PHE A 31 1.21 -2.74 3.57
C PHE A 31 0.29 -1.88 2.71
N VAL A 32 -0.72 -2.51 2.11
CA VAL A 32 -1.70 -1.87 1.22
C VAL A 32 -3.09 -2.14 1.75
N THR A 33 -3.89 -1.09 1.90
CA THR A 33 -5.32 -1.20 2.19
C THR A 33 -6.14 -0.96 0.93
N SER A 34 -7.25 -1.68 0.80
CA SER A 34 -8.23 -1.45 -0.27
C SER A 34 -9.64 -1.36 0.31
N ALA A 35 -10.55 -0.75 -0.43
CA ALA A 35 -11.96 -0.67 -0.07
C ALA A 35 -12.80 -1.61 -0.93
N LYS A 36 -13.87 -2.16 -0.34
CA LYS A 36 -14.87 -2.93 -1.08
C LYS A 36 -15.97 -2.04 -1.67
N ILE A 37 -16.15 -0.85 -1.09
CA ILE A 37 -17.17 0.10 -1.54
C ILE A 37 -16.97 0.39 -3.03
N GLU A 38 -18.08 0.57 -3.74
CA GLU A 38 -18.09 0.85 -5.19
C GLU A 38 -17.47 -0.25 -6.08
N THR A 39 -17.23 -1.46 -5.57
CA THR A 39 -16.88 -2.62 -6.40
C THR A 39 -18.14 -3.38 -6.79
N SER A 40 -18.49 -3.36 -8.08
CA SER A 40 -19.69 -4.05 -8.60
C SER A 40 -19.56 -5.58 -8.51
N LYS A 41 -20.68 -6.30 -8.60
CA LYS A 41 -20.67 -7.78 -8.61
C LYS A 41 -19.82 -8.36 -9.75
N THR A 42 -19.83 -7.74 -10.92
CA THR A 42 -19.01 -8.18 -12.06
C THR A 42 -17.53 -7.88 -11.82
N GLN A 43 -17.19 -6.71 -11.28
CA GLN A 43 -15.81 -6.38 -10.91
C GLN A 43 -15.27 -7.31 -9.82
N MET A 44 -16.10 -7.70 -8.83
CA MET A 44 -15.73 -8.67 -7.78
C MET A 44 -15.35 -10.05 -8.34
N GLN A 45 -15.73 -10.41 -9.57
CA GLN A 45 -15.27 -11.66 -10.19
C GLN A 45 -13.78 -11.58 -10.57
N THR A 46 -13.30 -10.41 -10.99
CA THR A 46 -11.90 -10.17 -11.35
C THR A 46 -11.07 -9.73 -10.13
N TYR A 47 -11.63 -8.82 -9.31
CA TYR A 47 -11.00 -8.21 -8.15
C TYR A 47 -11.62 -8.75 -6.86
N LYS A 48 -11.57 -10.07 -6.71
CA LYS A 48 -12.22 -10.81 -5.62
C LYS A 48 -11.80 -10.34 -4.22
N TYR A 49 -10.63 -9.72 -4.09
CA TYR A 49 -10.08 -9.29 -2.82
C TYR A 49 -10.23 -7.78 -2.55
N SER A 50 -11.03 -7.04 -3.32
CA SER A 50 -11.40 -5.65 -2.97
C SER A 50 -11.94 -5.56 -1.55
N GLY A 51 -11.40 -4.64 -0.75
CA GLY A 51 -11.69 -4.51 0.69
C GLY A 51 -10.73 -5.26 1.60
N SER A 52 -9.83 -6.08 1.04
CA SER A 52 -8.79 -6.76 1.82
C SER A 52 -7.57 -5.86 2.00
N SER A 53 -6.68 -6.28 2.90
CA SER A 53 -5.34 -5.70 3.02
C SER A 53 -4.28 -6.67 2.51
N PHE A 54 -3.18 -6.13 2.00
CA PHE A 54 -2.09 -6.90 1.40
C PHE A 54 -0.75 -6.51 2.02
N ILE A 55 0.17 -7.48 2.12
CA ILE A 55 1.56 -7.24 2.50
C ILE A 55 2.43 -7.71 1.33
N ILE A 56 3.26 -6.80 0.81
CA ILE A 56 4.12 -7.06 -0.35
C ILE A 56 5.57 -6.86 0.07
N LYS A 57 6.41 -7.89 -0.08
CA LYS A 57 7.84 -7.78 0.15
C LYS A 57 8.51 -7.01 -1.00
N THR A 58 9.44 -6.13 -0.65
CA THR A 58 10.13 -5.26 -1.63
C THR A 58 11.64 -5.20 -1.32
N ASN A 59 12.42 -4.82 -2.33
CA ASN A 59 13.85 -4.50 -2.22
C ASN A 59 14.10 -3.04 -1.80
N PHE A 60 13.06 -2.22 -1.70
CA PHE A 60 13.12 -0.87 -1.14
C PHE A 60 12.95 -0.90 0.37
N THR A 61 13.57 0.07 1.05
CA THR A 61 13.43 0.28 2.48
C THR A 61 12.75 1.62 2.73
N GLY A 62 11.64 1.58 3.48
CA GLY A 62 10.92 2.76 3.91
C GLY A 62 11.71 3.60 4.91
N GLN A 63 11.36 4.87 4.99
CA GLN A 63 11.93 5.79 5.97
C GLN A 63 11.09 5.79 7.24
N LYS A 64 11.74 5.60 8.39
CA LYS A 64 11.07 5.73 9.69
C LYS A 64 10.75 7.20 9.93
N ILE A 65 9.47 7.51 10.14
CA ILE A 65 9.06 8.83 10.60
C ILE A 65 9.38 8.91 12.09
N THR A 66 10.31 9.79 12.45
CA THR A 66 10.59 10.10 13.86
C THR A 66 9.51 11.06 14.32
N TYR A 67 8.50 10.57 15.03
CA TYR A 67 7.62 11.45 15.79
C TYR A 67 8.43 12.00 16.96
N SER A 68 8.93 13.24 16.82
CA SER A 68 9.55 13.97 17.91
C SER A 68 8.56 14.05 19.08
N ASN A 69 8.92 13.47 20.22
CA ASN A 69 8.24 13.52 21.52
C ASN A 69 6.91 14.31 21.57
N LEU A 70 5.79 13.63 21.28
CA LEU A 70 4.43 14.18 21.47
C LEU A 70 4.05 14.34 22.95
N ASN A 71 5.00 14.19 23.88
CA ASN A 71 4.81 14.30 25.33
C ASN A 71 5.69 15.43 25.92
N GLN A 72 5.66 16.62 25.32
CA GLN A 72 6.11 17.85 25.98
C GLN A 72 4.93 18.85 26.01
N GLN A 73 3.99 18.60 26.90
CA GLN A 73 3.07 19.59 27.47
C GLN A 73 2.97 19.33 28.97
#